data_AF-A0A2P8D602-F1
#
_entry.id   AF-A0A2P8D602-F1
#
_cell.length_a   1.000
_cell.length_b   1.000
_cell.length_c   1.000
_cell.angle_alpha   90.00
_cell.angle_beta   90.00
_cell.angle_gamma   90.00
#
_symmetry.space_group_name_H-M   'P 1'
#
loop_
_entity.id
_entity.type
_entity.pdbx_description
1 polymer ?
#
loop_
_entity_poly.entity_id
_entity_poly.type
_entity_poly.pdbx_seq_one_letter_code
_entity_poly.pdbx_strand_id
1 'polypeptide(L)'
;MKKVMLFLMISVFCTAASYANSLQIMNLTNCAYTISTQVGYVSVTPASTPGANQFFPTGSFVGAKVAQGGNWTYQINVQGTTSMSVSSATVGDFPACNGGSAYTVSWNVNTAGNIVLLIF
;
A
#
# COMPACT_ATOMS: atom_id res chain seq x y z
N MET A 1 12.01 26.53 54.00
CA MET A 1 12.75 25.91 52.88
C MET A 1 12.64 24.40 53.00
N LYS A 2 11.85 23.74 52.15
CA LYS A 2 11.99 22.31 51.82
C LYS A 2 11.17 22.09 50.55
N LYS A 3 11.91 21.65 49.53
CA LYS A 3 11.64 21.83 48.11
C LYS A 3 10.56 20.84 47.66
N VAL A 4 9.39 21.36 47.33
CA VAL A 4 8.42 20.68 46.48
C VAL A 4 8.76 21.07 45.05
N MET A 5 9.13 20.10 44.23
CA MET A 5 8.62 19.90 42.87
C MET A 5 9.51 18.92 42.12
N LEU A 6 9.06 17.67 42.23
CA LEU A 6 9.24 16.58 41.29
C LEU A 6 8.82 17.05 39.88
N PHE A 7 9.77 17.43 39.03
CA PHE A 7 9.56 17.52 37.59
C PHE A 7 10.21 16.30 36.93
N LEU A 8 9.44 15.22 36.90
CA LEU A 8 9.73 14.00 36.15
C LEU A 8 9.60 14.34 34.65
N MET A 9 10.73 14.59 33.99
CA MET A 9 10.81 14.60 32.52
C MET A 9 10.49 13.20 32.00
N ILE A 10 9.22 12.97 31.64
CA ILE A 10 8.86 11.88 30.72
C ILE A 10 9.06 12.44 29.31
N SER A 11 10.31 12.38 28.82
CA SER A 11 10.55 12.48 27.39
C SER A 11 10.03 11.19 26.76
N VAL A 12 8.83 11.27 26.19
CA VAL A 12 8.28 10.24 25.30
C VAL A 12 9.26 10.09 24.15
N PHE A 13 10.12 9.06 24.23
CA PHE A 13 10.84 8.54 23.09
C PHE A 13 9.78 7.93 22.16
N CYS A 14 9.20 8.75 21.29
CA CYS A 14 8.50 8.24 20.13
C CYS A 14 9.61 7.73 19.19
N THR A 15 10.03 6.47 19.38
CA THR A 15 10.87 5.78 18.41
C THR A 15 10.03 5.61 17.15
N ALA A 16 10.13 6.58 16.24
CA ALA A 16 9.74 6.40 14.86
C ALA A 16 10.63 5.29 14.30
N ALA A 17 10.19 4.05 14.44
CA ALA A 17 10.77 2.94 13.73
C ALA A 17 10.40 3.15 12.26
N SER A 18 11.24 3.89 11.53
CA SER A 18 11.24 3.82 10.08
C SER A 18 11.76 2.44 9.73
N TYR A 19 10.88 1.45 9.64
CA TYR A 19 11.23 0.22 8.96
C TYR A 19 11.42 0.60 7.50
N ALA A 20 12.68 0.65 7.06
CA ALA A 20 12.99 0.72 5.64
C ALA A 20 12.60 -0.63 5.05
N ASN A 21 11.44 -0.71 4.40
CA ASN A 21 10.99 -1.91 3.72
C ASN A 21 11.00 -1.71 2.20
N SER A 22 11.11 -2.81 1.46
CA SER A 22 10.93 -2.78 0.02
C SER A 22 9.46 -2.98 -0.34
N LEU A 23 9.02 -2.39 -1.45
CA LEU A 23 7.72 -2.65 -2.05
C LEU A 23 7.90 -3.19 -3.47
N GLN A 24 7.39 -4.39 -3.72
CA GLN A 24 7.22 -4.92 -5.05
C GLN A 24 5.74 -4.84 -5.43
N ILE A 25 5.44 -4.24 -6.57
CA ILE A 25 4.09 -4.11 -7.12
C ILE A 25 4.02 -4.96 -8.37
N MET A 26 3.05 -5.87 -8.45
CA MET A 26 2.84 -6.70 -9.63
C MET A 26 1.39 -6.59 -10.08
N ASN A 27 1.21 -6.14 -11.30
CA ASN A 27 -0.08 -6.15 -11.98
C ASN A 27 -0.20 -7.39 -12.88
N LEU A 28 -1.14 -8.26 -12.56
CA LEU A 28 -1.45 -9.49 -13.27
C LEU A 28 -2.75 -9.37 -14.09
N THR A 29 -3.37 -8.19 -14.12
CA THR A 29 -4.58 -7.93 -14.91
C THR A 29 -4.26 -7.23 -16.22
N ASN A 30 -5.25 -7.17 -17.12
CA ASN A 30 -5.11 -6.50 -18.42
C ASN A 30 -5.36 -4.97 -18.35
N CYS A 31 -5.18 -4.37 -17.18
CA CYS A 31 -5.63 -3.00 -16.90
C CYS A 31 -4.51 -2.11 -16.40
N ALA A 32 -4.71 -0.80 -16.46
CA ALA A 32 -3.81 0.15 -15.83
C ALA A 32 -4.35 0.60 -14.46
N TYR A 33 -3.46 0.72 -13.48
CA TYR A 33 -3.79 1.24 -12.15
C TYR A 33 -2.87 2.36 -11.75
N THR A 34 -3.40 3.28 -10.96
CA THR A 34 -2.61 4.26 -10.23
C THR A 34 -2.61 3.87 -8.76
N ILE A 35 -1.42 3.85 -8.18
CA ILE A 35 -1.18 3.41 -6.81
C ILE A 35 -0.58 4.58 -6.05
N SER A 36 -1.20 4.92 -4.92
CA SER A 36 -0.72 5.93 -3.98
C SER A 36 -0.14 5.24 -2.77
N THR A 37 1.09 5.61 -2.41
CA THR A 37 1.78 5.13 -1.20
C THR A 37 2.33 6.34 -0.44
N GLN A 38 2.99 6.09 0.69
CA GLN A 38 3.59 7.14 1.52
C GLN A 38 4.73 7.88 0.79
N VAL A 39 5.33 7.26 -0.23
CA VAL A 39 6.43 7.85 -1.01
C VAL A 39 5.96 8.56 -2.28
N GLY A 40 4.67 8.48 -2.62
CA GLY A 40 4.10 9.14 -3.80
C GLY A 40 3.18 8.25 -4.62
N TYR A 41 2.97 8.65 -5.88
CA TYR A 41 2.14 7.93 -6.84
C TYR A 41 2.98 7.17 -7.86
N VAL A 42 2.52 5.97 -8.21
CA VAL A 42 3.08 5.16 -9.29
C VAL A 42 1.94 4.65 -10.16
N SER A 43 2.12 4.73 -11.47
CA SER A 43 1.22 4.09 -12.42
C SER A 43 1.80 2.75 -12.83
N VAL A 44 0.99 1.70 -12.77
CA VAL A 44 1.33 0.37 -13.27
C VAL A 44 0.48 0.04 -14.48
N THR A 45 1.15 -0.43 -15.52
CA THR A 45 0.53 -0.78 -16.80
C THR A 45 0.08 -2.25 -16.80
N PRO A 46 -0.74 -2.70 -17.78
CA PRO A 46 -1.25 -4.07 -17.86
C PRO A 46 -0.16 -5.15 -17.82
N ALA A 47 -0.49 -6.37 -17.36
CA ALA A 47 0.44 -7.48 -17.16
C ALA A 47 1.34 -7.81 -18.36
N SER A 48 0.83 -7.63 -19.58
CA SER A 48 1.56 -7.90 -20.83
C SER A 48 2.49 -6.75 -21.27
N THR A 49 2.55 -5.65 -20.52
CA THR A 49 3.31 -4.45 -20.88
C THR A 49 4.54 -4.26 -19.98
N PRO A 50 5.64 -3.69 -20.51
CA PRO A 50 6.78 -3.29 -19.69
C PRO A 50 6.34 -2.34 -18.57
N GLY A 51 6.78 -2.61 -17.33
CA GLY A 51 6.42 -1.79 -16.18
C GLY A 51 5.22 -2.29 -15.36
N ALA A 52 4.63 -3.44 -15.72
CA ALA A 52 3.62 -4.12 -14.90
C ALA A 52 4.16 -4.61 -13.54
N ASN A 53 5.49 -4.79 -13.42
CA ASN A 53 6.19 -5.03 -12.17
C ASN A 53 7.04 -3.80 -11.82
N GLN A 54 6.82 -3.22 -10.65
CA GLN A 54 7.58 -2.08 -10.13
C GLN A 54 8.21 -2.48 -8.80
N PHE A 55 9.47 -2.14 -8.60
CA PHE A 55 10.20 -2.46 -7.38
C PHE A 55 10.82 -1.21 -6.76
N PHE A 56 10.50 -0.98 -5.49
CA PHE A 56 11.05 0.07 -4.66
C PHE A 56 11.92 -0.61 -3.60
N PRO A 57 13.26 -0.52 -3.70
CA PRO A 57 14.17 -1.25 -2.81
C PRO A 57 14.14 -0.72 -1.37
N THR A 58 13.71 0.53 -1.19
CA THR A 58 13.66 1.21 0.11
C THR A 58 12.43 2.11 0.18
N GLY A 59 11.89 2.28 1.39
CA GLY A 59 10.77 3.17 1.67
C GLY A 59 10.18 2.86 3.06
N SER A 60 9.15 3.61 3.44
CA SER A 60 8.35 3.32 4.64
C SER A 60 6.92 3.04 4.23
N PHE A 61 6.75 1.89 3.58
CA PHE A 61 5.48 1.46 3.05
C PHE A 61 4.64 0.83 4.17
N VAL A 62 3.53 1.47 4.52
CA VAL A 62 2.58 0.98 5.55
C VAL A 62 1.18 0.73 4.98
N GLY A 63 0.98 1.06 3.70
CA GLY A 63 -0.25 0.81 2.98
C GLY A 63 -0.24 1.48 1.62
N ALA A 64 -1.23 1.13 0.81
CA ALA A 64 -1.43 1.67 -0.52
C ALA A 64 -2.91 1.91 -0.80
N LYS A 65 -3.17 2.90 -1.66
CA LYS A 65 -4.46 3.10 -2.32
C LYS A 65 -4.31 2.70 -3.77
N VAL A 66 -5.20 1.88 -4.29
CA VAL A 66 -5.18 1.39 -5.67
C VAL A 66 -6.46 1.84 -6.36
N ALA A 67 -6.30 2.55 -7.48
CA ALA A 67 -7.39 3.06 -8.29
C ALA A 67 -7.23 2.62 -9.75
N GLN A 68 -8.26 2.03 -10.33
CA GLN A 68 -8.28 1.71 -11.75
C GLN A 68 -8.32 2.98 -12.60
N GLY A 69 -7.42 3.12 -13.58
CA GLY A 69 -7.38 4.26 -14.50
C GLY A 69 -7.24 5.64 -13.82
N GLY A 70 -6.77 5.69 -12.57
CA GLY A 70 -6.66 6.93 -11.79
C GLY A 70 -7.98 7.45 -11.21
N ASN A 71 -9.06 6.66 -11.24
CA ASN A 71 -10.33 7.04 -10.62
C ASN A 71 -10.30 6.80 -9.10
N TRP A 72 -10.01 7.84 -8.33
CA TRP A 72 -9.93 7.76 -6.87
C TRP A 72 -11.28 7.75 -6.16
N THR A 73 -12.41 7.90 -6.87
CA THR A 73 -13.75 7.81 -6.28
C THR A 73 -14.00 6.40 -5.71
N TYR A 74 -13.51 5.37 -6.40
CA TYR A 74 -13.65 3.97 -6.01
C TYR A 74 -12.27 3.34 -5.85
N GLN A 75 -11.58 3.70 -4.77
CA GLN A 75 -10.24 3.21 -4.49
C GLN A 75 -10.26 2.03 -3.50
N ILE A 76 -9.39 1.06 -3.74
CA ILE A 76 -9.11 -0.01 -2.79
C ILE A 76 -7.99 0.44 -1.86
N ASN A 77 -8.21 0.32 -0.56
CA ASN A 77 -7.22 0.65 0.46
C ASN A 77 -6.70 -0.65 1.08
N VAL A 78 -5.37 -0.82 1.08
CA VAL A 78 -4.69 -1.91 1.78
C VAL A 78 -3.65 -1.31 2.72
N GLN A 79 -3.54 -1.82 3.95
CA GLN A 79 -2.66 -1.22 4.95
C GLN A 79 -2.30 -2.21 6.07
N GLY A 80 -1.20 -1.90 6.75
CA GLY A 80 -0.80 -2.56 7.99
C GLY A 80 0.42 -3.46 7.84
N THR A 81 0.76 -4.11 8.96
CA THR A 81 1.90 -5.01 9.13
C THR A 81 1.53 -6.48 8.85
N THR A 82 0.26 -6.75 8.56
CA THR A 82 -0.27 -8.08 8.28
C THR A 82 -0.72 -8.18 6.83
N SER A 83 -0.60 -9.37 6.24
CA SER A 83 -1.11 -9.60 4.89
C SER A 83 -2.64 -9.46 4.84
N MET A 84 -3.16 -8.82 3.80
CA MET A 84 -4.59 -8.66 3.56
C MET A 84 -4.92 -8.65 2.07
N SER A 85 -6.17 -8.94 1.72
CA SER A 85 -6.65 -8.84 0.34
C SER A 85 -8.04 -8.21 0.31
N VAL A 86 -8.29 -7.35 -0.68
CA VAL A 86 -9.55 -6.62 -0.84
C VAL A 86 -9.99 -6.71 -2.30
N SER A 87 -11.24 -7.08 -2.52
CA SER A 87 -11.82 -7.13 -3.86
C SER A 87 -12.33 -5.76 -4.29
N SER A 88 -12.21 -5.42 -5.57
CA SER A 88 -12.84 -4.23 -6.17
C SER A 88 -14.35 -4.21 -5.96
N ALA A 89 -14.95 -5.39 -5.76
CA ALA A 89 -16.37 -5.52 -5.51
C ALA A 89 -16.85 -4.89 -4.20
N THR A 90 -15.97 -4.81 -3.18
CA THR A 90 -16.35 -4.24 -1.89
C THR A 90 -16.43 -2.71 -1.92
N VAL A 91 -15.75 -2.08 -2.88
CA VAL A 91 -15.71 -0.61 -3.02
C VAL A 91 -16.55 -0.12 -4.20
N GLY A 92 -17.18 -1.02 -4.96
CA GLY A 92 -18.03 -0.66 -6.09
C GLY A 92 -17.26 -0.13 -7.31
N ASP A 93 -15.96 -0.44 -7.43
CA ASP A 93 -15.18 -0.10 -8.63
C ASP A 93 -15.60 -1.05 -9.77
N PHE A 94 -16.67 -0.69 -10.49
CA PHE A 94 -17.28 -1.51 -11.54
C PHE A 94 -17.82 -0.74 -12.78
N PRO A 95 -17.81 -1.38 -13.98
CA PRO A 95 -17.23 -2.68 -14.27
C PRO A 95 -15.70 -2.59 -14.18
N ALA A 96 -15.14 -3.37 -13.28
CA ALA A 96 -13.72 -3.51 -13.15
C ALA A 96 -13.22 -3.99 -14.51
N CYS A 97 -12.06 -3.48 -14.89
CA CYS A 97 -11.36 -4.00 -16.04
C CYS A 97 -11.13 -5.53 -15.85
N ASN A 98 -10.88 -6.29 -16.93
CA ASN A 98 -11.10 -7.75 -17.04
C ASN A 98 -12.52 -8.16 -17.46
N GLY A 99 -13.06 -7.48 -18.48
CA GLY A 99 -14.34 -7.89 -19.08
C GLY A 99 -15.53 -7.78 -18.12
N GLY A 100 -15.47 -6.88 -17.14
CA GLY A 100 -16.51 -6.67 -16.14
C GLY A 100 -16.38 -7.52 -14.89
N SER A 101 -15.33 -8.34 -14.78
CA SER A 101 -15.04 -9.12 -13.57
C SER A 101 -14.35 -8.27 -12.51
N ALA A 102 -14.61 -8.55 -11.24
CA ALA A 102 -13.88 -7.93 -10.14
C ALA A 102 -12.41 -8.32 -10.17
N TYR A 103 -11.53 -7.42 -9.74
CA TYR A 103 -10.13 -7.74 -9.44
C TYR A 103 -9.89 -7.70 -7.93
N THR A 104 -8.77 -8.25 -7.48
CA THR A 104 -8.35 -8.28 -6.08
C THR A 104 -7.01 -7.58 -5.94
N VAL A 105 -6.89 -6.74 -4.91
CA VAL A 105 -5.62 -6.18 -4.46
C VAL A 105 -5.19 -6.91 -3.21
N SER A 106 -4.01 -7.52 -3.26
CA SER A 106 -3.40 -8.23 -2.15
C SER A 106 -2.17 -7.48 -1.66
N TRP A 107 -2.08 -7.25 -0.36
CA TRP A 107 -0.94 -6.66 0.35
C TRP A 107 -0.30 -7.76 1.16
N ASN A 108 0.86 -8.27 0.73
CA ASN A 108 1.53 -9.39 1.36
C ASN A 108 2.78 -8.91 2.09
N VAL A 109 2.78 -8.97 3.41
CA VAL A 109 3.89 -8.55 4.25
C VAL A 109 4.68 -9.78 4.68
N ASN A 110 5.98 -9.81 4.43
CA ASN A 110 6.84 -10.90 4.89
C ASN A 110 7.39 -10.62 6.31
N THR A 111 8.10 -11.59 6.88
CA THR A 111 8.69 -11.49 8.23
C THR A 111 9.78 -10.42 8.36
N ALA A 112 10.37 -9.99 7.25
CA ALA A 112 11.34 -8.88 7.20
C ALA A 112 10.66 -7.51 7.00
N GLY A 113 9.32 -7.46 6.90
CA GLY A 113 8.55 -6.24 6.67
C GLY A 113 8.49 -5.79 5.20
N ASN A 114 9.11 -6.54 4.27
CA ASN A 114 8.99 -6.29 2.84
C ASN A 114 7.59 -6.63 2.36
N ILE A 115 7.11 -5.87 1.38
CA ILE A 115 5.75 -5.95 0.88
C ILE A 115 5.73 -6.36 -0.59
N VAL A 116 4.83 -7.29 -0.91
CA VAL A 116 4.40 -7.57 -2.28
C VAL A 116 2.94 -7.17 -2.44
N LEU A 117 2.68 -6.13 -3.24
CA LEU A 117 1.36 -5.72 -3.68
C LEU A 117 1.03 -6.43 -4.99
N LEU A 118 0.02 -7.29 -4.98
CA LEU A 118 -0.47 -8.01 -6.16
C LEU A 118 -1.83 -7.48 -6.59
N ILE A 119 -2.05 -7.33 -7.90
CA ILE A 119 -3.35 -7.02 -8.49
C ILE A 119 -3.70 -8.13 -9.48
N PHE A 120 -4.82 -8.84 -9.30
CA PHE A 120 -5.21 -9.99 -10.13
C PHE A 120 -6.73 -10.13 -10.27
#